data_AF-A0A377DN66-F1
#
_entry.id   AF-A0A377DN66-F1
#
_cell.length_a   1.000
_cell.length_b   1.000
_cell.length_c   1.000
_cell.angle_alpha   90.00
_cell.angle_beta   90.00
_cell.angle_gamma   90.00
#
_symmetry.space_group_name_H-M   'P 1'
#
loop_
_entity.id
_entity.type
_entity.pdbx_description
1 polymer ?
#
loop_
_entity_poly.entity_id
_entity_poly.type
_entity_poly.pdbx_seq_one_letter_code
_entity_poly.pdbx_strand_id
1 'polypeptide(L)'
;MGSFTIDVKFDEHHLGADGADRIEFRVTTNPGQPMQPIAKVASGGELSRIALAIQVITARKMETPALIFDEVDVGISGPTAAVVGKLLRQLGESTQVMCVTHLPQVAGCGHQHYFVSKETDGAMTETHMQSLNKKARLQELARLLGGSEVTRNTLANAKELLAA
;
A
#
# COMPACT_ATOMS: atom_id res chain seq x y z
N MET A 1 -17.09 8.73 -13.19
CA MET A 1 -15.73 8.76 -12.60
C MET A 1 -15.85 9.25 -11.17
N GLY A 2 -14.99 8.78 -10.27
CA GLY A 2 -14.88 9.37 -8.93
C GLY A 2 -14.35 10.80 -9.01
N SER A 3 -14.64 11.61 -7.99
CA SER A 3 -14.20 13.00 -7.90
C SER A 3 -13.60 13.27 -6.52
N PHE A 4 -12.60 14.15 -6.48
CA PHE A 4 -11.92 14.60 -5.27
C PHE A 4 -11.95 16.13 -5.26
N THR A 5 -12.35 16.74 -4.15
CA THR A 5 -12.32 18.19 -3.98
C THR A 5 -11.85 18.58 -2.58
N ILE A 6 -11.31 19.78 -2.47
CA ILE A 6 -10.92 20.42 -1.22
C ILE A 6 -11.97 21.49 -0.95
N ASP A 7 -12.83 21.25 0.04
CA ASP A 7 -13.85 22.21 0.49
C ASP A 7 -13.20 23.15 1.50
N VAL A 8 -13.28 24.46 1.26
CA VAL A 8 -12.71 25.49 2.13
C VAL A 8 -13.85 26.38 2.58
N LYS A 9 -14.09 26.44 3.89
CA LYS A 9 -15.20 27.21 4.47
C LYS A 9 -14.68 28.12 5.57
N PHE A 10 -14.87 29.41 5.36
CA PHE A 10 -14.62 30.42 6.38
C PHE A 10 -15.61 30.26 7.55
N ASP A 11 -15.08 30.25 8.77
CA ASP A 11 -15.83 30.22 10.02
C ASP A 11 -15.37 31.40 10.91
N GLU A 12 -16.17 32.47 10.90
CA GLU A 12 -15.88 33.69 11.67
C GLU A 12 -15.84 33.47 13.19
N HIS A 13 -16.39 32.36 13.68
CA HIS A 13 -16.39 32.00 15.09
C HIS A 13 -15.16 31.18 15.51
N HIS A 14 -14.32 30.76 14.55
CA HIS A 14 -13.16 29.91 14.79
C HIS A 14 -11.85 30.57 14.34
N LEU A 15 -11.54 31.75 14.88
CA LEU A 15 -10.28 32.44 14.63
C LEU A 15 -9.13 31.79 15.42
N GLY A 16 -8.26 31.06 14.73
CA GLY A 16 -7.06 30.42 15.30
C GLY A 16 -5.75 30.93 14.69
N ALA A 17 -4.63 30.43 15.20
CA ALA A 17 -3.30 30.72 14.66
C ALA A 17 -3.13 30.28 13.19
N ASP A 18 -3.92 29.28 12.77
CA ASP A 18 -3.93 28.74 11.40
C ASP A 18 -4.97 29.42 10.48
N GLY A 19 -5.66 30.45 10.96
CA GLY A 19 -6.74 31.15 10.25
C GLY A 19 -8.14 30.76 10.72
N ALA A 20 -9.17 31.24 10.01
CA ALA A 20 -10.58 30.95 10.25
C ALA A 20 -11.20 30.00 9.20
N ASP A 21 -10.41 29.57 8.22
CA ASP A 21 -10.89 28.64 7.20
C ASP A 21 -10.79 27.20 7.69
N ARG A 22 -11.91 26.48 7.58
CA ARG A 22 -11.98 25.04 7.76
C ARG A 22 -11.81 24.33 6.42
N ILE A 23 -10.78 23.50 6.34
CA ILE A 23 -10.45 22.71 5.14
C ILE A 23 -10.95 21.27 5.32
N GLU A 24 -11.71 20.76 4.35
CA GLU A 24 -12.20 19.37 4.34
C GLU A 24 -11.95 18.69 2.98
N PHE A 25 -11.24 17.56 2.99
CA PHE A 25 -11.08 16.72 1.80
C PHE A 25 -12.33 15.87 1.58
N ARG A 26 -12.96 16.02 0.42
CA ARG A 26 -14.19 15.31 0.06
C ARG A 26 -13.97 14.44 -1.17
N VAL A 27 -14.58 13.26 -1.16
CA VAL A 27 -14.48 12.30 -2.26
C VAL A 27 -15.84 11.70 -2.59
N THR A 28 -16.03 11.31 -3.84
CA THR A 28 -17.05 10.35 -4.27
C THR A 28 -16.37 9.31 -5.15
N THR A 29 -16.54 8.03 -4.82
CA THR A 29 -15.93 6.92 -5.58
C THR A 29 -16.89 6.34 -6.62
N ASN A 30 -18.20 6.51 -6.42
CA ASN A 30 -19.24 5.95 -7.27
C ASN A 30 -20.07 7.06 -7.96
N PRO A 31 -20.34 6.93 -9.28
CA PRO A 31 -21.26 7.83 -9.98
C PRO A 31 -22.62 7.91 -9.28
N GLY A 32 -23.13 9.12 -9.09
CA GLY A 32 -24.44 9.37 -8.47
C GLY A 32 -24.43 9.45 -6.93
N GLN A 33 -23.32 9.15 -6.26
CA GLN A 33 -23.18 9.39 -4.81
C GLN A 33 -22.72 10.83 -4.52
N PRO A 34 -23.28 11.49 -3.49
CA PRO A 34 -22.87 12.83 -3.10
C PRO A 34 -21.43 12.84 -2.56
N MET A 35 -20.73 13.96 -2.73
CA MET A 35 -19.41 14.16 -2.14
C MET A 35 -19.52 14.17 -0.61
N GLN A 36 -18.80 13.29 0.08
CA GLN A 36 -18.73 13.29 1.54
C GLN A 36 -17.27 13.37 2.01
N PRO A 37 -17.03 13.68 3.30
CA PRO A 37 -15.68 13.72 3.86
C PRO A 37 -14.97 12.38 3.61
N ILE A 38 -13.69 12.43 3.24
CA ILE A 38 -12.91 11.23 2.88
C ILE A 38 -12.97 10.15 3.97
N ALA A 39 -12.96 10.55 5.24
CA ALA A 39 -13.04 9.66 6.40
C ALA A 39 -14.38 8.91 6.54
N LYS A 40 -15.45 9.37 5.87
CA LYS A 40 -16.78 8.73 5.90
C LYS A 40 -17.04 7.81 4.72
N VAL A 41 -16.33 8.00 3.61
CA VAL A 41 -16.60 7.30 2.34
C VAL A 41 -15.60 6.18 2.09
N ALA A 42 -14.33 6.40 2.42
CA ALA A 42 -13.28 5.48 2.08
C ALA A 42 -13.20 4.33 3.10
N SER A 43 -13.19 3.09 2.61
CA SER A 43 -12.69 1.95 3.39
C SER A 43 -11.21 2.16 3.77
N GLY A 44 -10.71 1.43 4.78
CA GLY A 44 -9.30 1.54 5.21
C GLY A 44 -8.31 1.41 4.04
N GLY A 45 -8.51 0.41 3.17
CA GLY A 45 -7.68 0.21 1.98
C GLY A 45 -7.79 1.33 0.94
N GLU A 46 -8.98 1.91 0.72
CA GLU A 46 -9.13 3.05 -0.19
C GLU A 46 -8.44 4.30 0.35
N LEU A 47 -8.57 4.56 1.65
CA LEU A 47 -7.90 5.67 2.30
C LEU A 47 -6.37 5.52 2.21
N SER A 48 -5.85 4.31 2.49
CA SER A 48 -4.42 4.01 2.35
C SER A 48 -3.91 4.22 0.92
N ARG A 49 -4.71 3.88 -0.10
CA ARG A 49 -4.34 4.12 -1.51
C ARG A 49 -4.38 5.59 -1.89
N ILE A 50 -5.37 6.36 -1.42
CA ILE A 50 -5.41 7.82 -1.63
C ILE A 50 -4.21 8.48 -0.95
N ALA A 51 -3.90 8.07 0.30
CA ALA A 51 -2.74 8.54 1.03
C ALA A 51 -1.44 8.20 0.29
N LEU A 52 -1.28 6.97 -0.21
CA LEU A 52 -0.14 6.57 -1.03
C LEU A 52 0.01 7.46 -2.28
N ALA A 53 -1.08 7.74 -3.00
CA ALA A 53 -1.04 8.60 -4.18
C ALA A 53 -0.58 10.02 -3.83
N ILE A 54 -1.10 10.60 -2.74
CA ILE A 54 -0.68 11.92 -2.25
C ILE A 54 0.80 11.90 -1.84
N GLN A 55 1.25 10.86 -1.13
CA GLN A 55 2.65 10.73 -0.71
C GLN A 55 3.58 10.60 -1.91
N VAL A 56 3.23 9.82 -2.94
CA VAL A 56 4.03 9.75 -4.18
C VAL A 56 4.12 11.10 -4.87
N ILE A 57 3.02 11.85 -4.96
CA ILE A 57 2.99 13.20 -5.59
C ILE A 57 3.84 14.19 -4.78
N THR A 58 3.82 14.07 -3.46
CA THR A 58 4.50 15.01 -2.54
C THR A 58 5.88 14.53 -2.10
N ALA A 59 6.33 13.33 -2.49
CA ALA A 59 7.54 12.67 -2.02
C ALA A 59 8.80 13.55 -2.13
N ARG A 60 8.92 14.34 -3.20
CA ARG A 60 10.06 15.25 -3.42
C ARG A 60 10.11 16.44 -2.44
N LYS A 61 9.03 16.69 -1.71
CA LYS A 61 8.90 17.77 -0.73
C LYS A 61 8.80 17.25 0.71
N MET A 62 8.81 15.93 0.90
CA MET A 62 8.72 15.31 2.22
C MET A 62 10.11 15.11 2.80
N GLU A 63 10.31 15.52 4.06
CA GLU A 63 11.53 15.25 4.83
C GLU A 63 11.43 13.95 5.66
N THR A 64 10.33 13.21 5.55
CA THR A 64 10.09 12.01 6.36
C THR A 64 11.03 10.87 5.92
N PRO A 65 11.89 10.33 6.82
CA PRO A 65 12.91 9.36 6.43
C PRO A 65 12.35 7.95 6.17
N ALA A 66 11.24 7.58 6.81
CA ALA A 66 10.63 6.26 6.67
C ALA A 66 9.10 6.31 6.76
N LEU A 67 8.43 5.41 6.03
CA LEU A 67 6.98 5.26 5.95
C LEU A 67 6.61 3.78 6.05
N ILE A 68 5.58 3.48 6.85
CA ILE A 68 5.05 2.12 7.03
C ILE A 68 3.62 2.10 6.48
N PHE A 69 3.37 1.17 5.56
CA PHE A 69 2.05 0.89 5.02
C PHE A 69 1.61 -0.49 5.49
N ASP A 70 0.45 -0.51 6.14
CA ASP A 70 -0.29 -1.73 6.42
C ASP A 70 -1.59 -1.71 5.60
N GLU A 71 -2.04 -2.87 5.17
CA GLU A 71 -3.31 -3.06 4.45
C GLU A 71 -3.52 -2.23 3.16
N VAL A 72 -2.45 -1.70 2.54
CA VAL A 72 -2.56 -0.97 1.26
C VAL A 72 -3.08 -1.85 0.11
N ASP A 73 -2.96 -3.17 0.29
CA ASP A 73 -3.38 -4.21 -0.63
C ASP A 73 -4.77 -4.82 -0.30
N VAL A 74 -5.50 -4.29 0.69
CA VAL A 74 -6.84 -4.77 1.03
C VAL A 74 -7.85 -4.41 -0.07
N GLY A 75 -8.62 -5.42 -0.48
CA GLY A 75 -9.72 -5.28 -1.44
C GLY A 75 -9.28 -5.06 -2.88
N ILE A 76 -8.01 -5.32 -3.23
CA ILE A 76 -7.49 -5.20 -4.60
C ILE A 76 -6.84 -6.50 -5.08
N SER A 77 -6.74 -6.65 -6.39
CA SER A 77 -6.05 -7.77 -7.04
C SER A 77 -5.60 -7.39 -8.45
N GLY A 78 -4.84 -8.27 -9.10
CA GLY A 78 -4.50 -8.16 -10.52
C GLY A 78 -3.82 -6.84 -10.89
N PRO A 79 -4.30 -6.13 -11.93
CA PRO A 79 -3.68 -4.88 -12.39
C PRO A 79 -3.61 -3.78 -11.33
N THR A 80 -4.62 -3.66 -10.47
CA THR A 80 -4.66 -2.63 -9.42
C THR A 80 -3.56 -2.86 -8.39
N ALA A 81 -3.34 -4.12 -7.99
CA ALA A 81 -2.24 -4.50 -7.09
C ALA A 81 -0.86 -4.20 -7.70
N ALA A 82 -0.70 -4.44 -9.01
CA ALA A 82 0.53 -4.09 -9.72
C ALA A 82 0.79 -2.57 -9.74
N VAL A 83 -0.24 -1.74 -9.90
CA VAL A 83 -0.11 -0.29 -9.83
C VAL A 83 0.31 0.15 -8.43
N VAL A 84 -0.32 -0.38 -7.38
CA VAL A 84 0.06 -0.08 -5.98
C VAL A 84 1.52 -0.47 -5.70
N GLY A 85 1.95 -1.66 -6.13
CA GLY A 85 3.35 -2.09 -6.00
C GLY A 85 4.33 -1.13 -6.67
N LYS A 86 4.01 -0.65 -7.87
CA LYS A 86 4.83 0.34 -8.60
C LYS A 86 4.88 1.68 -7.89
N LEU A 87 3.76 2.15 -7.34
CA LEU A 87 3.72 3.41 -6.58
C LEU A 87 4.56 3.32 -5.29
N LEU A 88 4.48 2.21 -4.56
CA LEU A 88 5.33 1.97 -3.39
C LEU A 88 6.81 1.91 -3.76
N ARG A 89 7.15 1.26 -4.89
CA ARG A 89 8.51 1.20 -5.42
C ARG A 89 9.05 2.59 -5.77
N GLN A 90 8.24 3.40 -6.44
CA GLN A 90 8.57 4.78 -6.79
C GLN A 90 8.78 5.64 -5.54
N LEU A 91 7.92 5.52 -4.52
CA LEU A 91 8.10 6.22 -3.25
C LEU A 91 9.40 5.79 -2.54
N GLY A 92 9.77 4.51 -2.69
CA GLY A 92 11.01 3.92 -2.22
C GLY A 92 12.30 4.53 -2.79
N GLU A 93 12.22 5.37 -3.83
CA GLU A 93 13.38 6.05 -4.41
C GLU A 93 13.83 7.26 -3.58
N SER A 94 12.92 7.86 -2.80
CA SER A 94 13.21 9.05 -1.98
C SER A 94 13.08 8.79 -0.48
N THR A 95 12.38 7.73 -0.08
CA THR A 95 12.03 7.46 1.33
C THR A 95 12.09 5.97 1.59
N GLN A 96 12.46 5.55 2.81
CA GLN A 96 12.37 4.13 3.16
C GLN A 96 10.90 3.72 3.32
N VAL A 97 10.44 2.77 2.51
CA VAL A 97 9.06 2.26 2.57
C VAL A 97 9.06 0.83 3.09
N MET A 98 8.27 0.58 4.13
CA MET A 98 7.96 -0.76 4.65
C MET A 98 6.49 -1.06 4.36
N CYS A 99 6.22 -2.21 3.75
CA CYS A 99 4.86 -2.64 3.43
C CYS A 99 4.67 -4.08 3.88
N VAL A 100 3.59 -4.35 4.61
CA VAL A 100 3.10 -5.71 4.84
C VAL A 100 2.12 -6.05 3.73
N THR A 101 2.30 -7.20 3.07
CA THR A 101 1.45 -7.59 1.94
C THR A 101 1.39 -9.10 1.78
N HIS A 102 0.26 -9.59 1.26
CA HIS A 102 0.08 -10.97 0.83
C HIS A 102 -0.02 -11.10 -0.69
N LEU A 103 0.03 -9.98 -1.43
CA LEU A 103 -0.09 -9.97 -2.89
C LEU A 103 1.28 -10.10 -3.56
N PRO A 104 1.50 -11.11 -4.43
CA PRO A 104 2.79 -11.29 -5.10
C PRO A 104 3.16 -10.10 -6.00
N GLN A 105 2.17 -9.38 -6.55
CA GLN A 105 2.40 -8.19 -7.38
C GLN A 105 3.02 -7.04 -6.58
N VAL A 106 2.64 -6.89 -5.30
CA VAL A 106 3.20 -5.85 -4.42
C VAL A 106 4.56 -6.30 -3.88
N ALA A 107 4.65 -7.54 -3.38
CA ALA A 107 5.89 -8.11 -2.86
C ALA A 107 7.02 -8.16 -3.92
N GLY A 108 6.67 -8.42 -5.18
CA GLY A 108 7.61 -8.43 -6.31
C GLY A 108 8.32 -7.10 -6.52
N CYS A 109 7.63 -5.98 -6.28
CA CYS A 109 8.15 -4.62 -6.47
C CYS A 109 9.17 -4.19 -5.38
N GLY A 110 9.25 -4.91 -4.26
CA GLY A 110 10.12 -4.56 -3.13
C GLY A 110 11.62 -4.57 -3.49
N HIS A 111 12.38 -3.63 -2.92
CA HIS A 111 13.86 -3.67 -3.00
C HIS A 111 14.40 -4.89 -2.25
N GLN A 112 13.91 -5.05 -1.01
CA GLN A 112 14.15 -6.17 -0.12
C GLN A 112 12.84 -6.91 0.10
N HIS A 113 12.91 -8.19 0.44
CA HIS A 113 11.74 -9.00 0.76
C HIS A 113 12.06 -9.84 1.99
N TYR A 114 11.24 -9.69 3.02
CA TYR A 114 11.30 -10.47 4.24
C TYR A 114 10.11 -11.41 4.30
N PHE A 115 10.38 -12.67 4.65
CA PHE A 115 9.36 -13.65 4.96
C PHE A 115 9.11 -13.66 6.46
N VAL A 116 7.85 -13.68 6.85
CA VAL A 116 7.43 -13.75 8.25
C VAL A 116 6.71 -15.08 8.46
N SER A 117 7.18 -15.86 9.43
CA SER A 117 6.57 -17.14 9.81
C SER A 117 6.38 -17.23 11.31
N LYS A 118 5.40 -18.04 11.72
CA LYS A 118 5.22 -18.45 13.11
C LYS A 118 5.79 -19.85 13.29
N GLU A 119 6.63 -20.02 14.29
CA GLU A 119 7.15 -21.32 14.71
C GLU A 119 6.61 -21.61 16.10
N THR A 120 6.19 -22.85 16.36
CA THR A 120 5.61 -23.25 17.65
C THR A 120 6.23 -24.56 18.10
N ASP A 121 6.66 -24.62 19.35
CA ASP A 121 7.12 -25.85 20.01
C ASP A 121 5.96 -26.58 20.71
N GLY A 122 4.73 -26.08 20.54
CA GLY A 122 3.51 -26.58 21.19
C GLY A 122 3.16 -25.91 22.51
N ALA A 123 4.11 -25.19 23.13
CA ALA A 123 3.89 -24.42 24.36
C ALA A 123 3.94 -22.90 24.10
N MET A 124 4.82 -22.47 23.20
CA MET A 124 5.03 -21.07 22.84
C MET A 124 5.08 -20.93 21.31
N THR A 125 4.49 -19.84 20.81
CA THR A 125 4.56 -19.47 19.39
C THR A 125 5.44 -18.24 19.23
N GLU A 126 6.56 -18.39 18.54
CA GLU A 126 7.48 -17.30 18.20
C GLU A 126 7.30 -16.85 16.76
N THR A 127 7.47 -15.55 16.52
CA THR A 127 7.41 -14.97 15.17
C THR A 127 8.83 -14.74 14.67
N HIS A 128 9.18 -15.38 13.57
CA HIS A 128 10.47 -15.23 12.90
C HIS A 128 10.33 -14.40 11.64
N MET A 129 11.31 -13.52 11.40
CA MET A 129 11.42 -12.74 10.19
C MET A 129 12.77 -13.01 9.52
N GLN A 130 12.73 -13.44 8.26
CA GLN A 130 13.92 -13.84 7.51
C GLN A 130 14.05 -13.03 6.21
N SER A 131 15.23 -12.45 5.96
CA SER A 131 15.52 -11.80 4.68
C SER A 131 15.68 -12.85 3.57
N LEU A 132 15.02 -12.63 2.44
CA LEU A 132 15.04 -13.54 1.30
C LEU A 132 16.08 -13.12 0.26
N ASN A 133 17.00 -14.04 -0.06
CA ASN A 133 17.88 -13.88 -1.22
C ASN A 133 17.10 -14.03 -2.54
N LYS A 134 17.74 -13.74 -3.69
CA LYS A 134 17.08 -13.80 -5.02
C LYS A 134 16.35 -15.12 -5.31
N LYS A 135 16.94 -16.27 -4.95
CA LYS A 135 16.33 -17.58 -5.19
C LYS A 135 15.13 -17.79 -4.27
N ALA A 136 15.26 -17.45 -3.00
CA ALA A 136 14.20 -17.58 -2.01
C ALA A 136 13.04 -16.63 -2.31
N ARG A 137 13.32 -15.40 -2.78
CA ARG A 137 12.31 -14.46 -3.29
C ARG A 137 11.48 -15.03 -4.42
N LEU A 138 12.14 -15.66 -5.41
CA LEU A 138 11.44 -16.29 -6.52
C LEU A 138 10.51 -17.42 -6.06
N GLN A 139 10.99 -18.26 -5.14
CA GLN A 139 10.18 -19.35 -4.57
C GLN A 139 8.98 -18.81 -3.80
N GLU A 140 9.19 -17.76 -3.00
CA GLU A 140 8.11 -17.18 -2.19
C GLU A 140 7.05 -16.51 -3.07
N LEU A 141 7.44 -15.78 -4.11
CA LEU A 141 6.48 -15.23 -5.06
C LEU A 141 5.70 -16.33 -5.80
N ALA A 142 6.37 -17.43 -6.17
CA ALA A 142 5.69 -18.57 -6.78
C ALA A 142 4.71 -19.24 -5.81
N ARG A 143 5.06 -19.32 -4.51
CA ARG A 143 4.17 -19.80 -3.45
C ARG A 143 2.96 -18.87 -3.28
N LEU A 144 3.16 -17.56 -3.23
CA LEU A 144 2.07 -16.57 -3.16
C LEU A 144 1.14 -16.63 -4.38
N LEU A 145 1.66 -16.99 -5.56
CA LEU A 145 0.87 -17.19 -6.79
C LEU A 145 0.16 -18.54 -6.85
N GLY A 146 0.82 -19.62 -6.44
CA GLY A 146 0.36 -21.01 -6.57
C GLY A 146 -0.39 -21.55 -5.36
N GLY A 147 -0.36 -20.84 -4.24
CA GLY A 147 -0.92 -21.28 -2.97
C GLY A 147 -0.09 -22.41 -2.35
N SER A 148 -0.65 -23.62 -2.36
CA SER A 148 -0.07 -24.79 -1.69
C SER A 148 0.98 -25.54 -2.51
N GLU A 149 1.00 -25.40 -3.84
CA GLU A 149 1.99 -26.07 -4.69
C GLU A 149 2.74 -25.10 -5.62
N VAL A 150 4.07 -25.17 -5.57
CA VAL A 150 4.95 -24.46 -6.51
C VAL A 150 5.17 -25.33 -7.74
N THR A 151 4.63 -24.88 -8.87
CA THR A 151 4.77 -25.53 -10.18
C THR A 151 5.74 -24.76 -11.09
N ARG A 152 6.16 -25.38 -12.20
CA ARG A 152 6.97 -24.70 -13.23
C ARG A 152 6.32 -23.42 -13.74
N ASN A 153 4.99 -23.42 -13.90
CA ASN A 153 4.23 -22.26 -14.39
C ASN A 153 4.21 -21.14 -13.34
N THR A 154 4.00 -21.48 -12.06
CA THR A 154 4.04 -20.46 -10.98
C THR A 154 5.43 -19.83 -10.85
N LEU A 155 6.49 -20.62 -11.05
CA LEU A 155 7.87 -20.10 -11.09
C LEU A 155 8.13 -19.21 -12.31
N ALA A 156 7.56 -19.54 -13.47
CA ALA A 156 7.66 -18.68 -14.66
C ALA A 156 6.99 -17.33 -14.42
N ASN A 157 5.75 -17.33 -13.91
CA ASN A 157 5.02 -16.11 -13.56
C ASN A 157 5.76 -15.28 -12.49
N ALA A 158 6.34 -15.94 -11.48
CA ALA A 158 7.11 -15.26 -10.45
C ALA A 158 8.40 -14.61 -11.00
N LYS A 159 9.02 -15.20 -12.03
CA LYS A 159 10.17 -14.58 -12.72
C LYS A 159 9.75 -13.31 -13.46
N GLU A 160 8.60 -13.34 -14.12
CA GLU A 160 8.06 -12.15 -14.80
C GLU A 160 7.80 -11.00 -13.81
N LEU A 161 7.24 -11.30 -12.63
CA LEU A 161 7.03 -10.30 -11.58
C LEU A 161 8.34 -9.69 -11.05
N LEU A 162 9.43 -10.44 -11.01
CA LEU A 162 10.74 -9.92 -10.57
C LEU A 162 11.49 -9.15 -11.66
N ALA A 163 11.12 -9.34 -12.92
CA ALA A 163 11.72 -8.65 -14.06
C ALA A 163 11.02 -7.32 -14.39
N ALA A 164 9.81 -7.12 -13.88
CA ALA A 164 8.97 -5.94 -14.07
C ALA A 164 9.31 -4.81 -13.09
#